data_AF-A0A816PWN4-F1
#
_entry.id   AF-A0A816PWN4-F1
#
_cell.length_a   1.000
_cell.length_b   1.000
_cell.length_c   1.000
_cell.angle_alpha   90.00
_cell.angle_beta   90.00
_cell.angle_gamma   90.00
#
_symmetry.space_group_name_H-M   'P 1'
#
loop_
_entity.id
_entity.type
_entity.pdbx_description
1 polymer ?
#
loop_
_entity_poly.entity_id
_entity_poly.type
_entity_poly.pdbx_seq_one_letter_code
_entity_poly.pdbx_strand_id
1 'polypeptide(L)'
;NVTTAYNCKHDDTNDKVSSTEKQICEKLILHMYTHSSSVPFHHPVPADCIGYHKVITRPMDLRTIKGKLNSYANISEFLADVRLMFHNCSTFNRPESEIGKSGRTLSKAFDEWLEKYCSNSQISIPDRTNKRKKTSIQMIDHAS
;
A
#
# COMPACT_ATOMS: atom_id res chain seq x y z
N ASN A 1 47.61 10.67 27.37
CA ASN A 1 47.11 11.34 26.16
C ASN A 1 46.29 10.35 25.33
N VAL A 2 44.98 10.61 25.30
CA VAL A 2 43.99 10.29 24.25
C VAL A 2 43.54 8.81 24.10
N THR A 3 42.36 8.52 24.67
CA THR A 3 41.10 8.04 24.02
C THR A 3 41.26 7.23 22.71
N THR A 4 40.59 6.09 22.45
CA THR A 4 39.15 5.83 22.55
C THR A 4 38.90 4.33 22.33
N ALA A 5 38.05 3.73 23.17
CA ALA A 5 37.48 2.40 22.97
C ALA A 5 36.45 2.43 21.83
N TYR A 6 36.60 1.57 20.82
CA TYR A 6 35.55 1.31 19.83
C TYR A 6 34.46 0.45 20.47
N ASN A 7 33.54 1.13 21.15
CA ASN A 7 32.21 0.64 21.46
C ASN A 7 31.35 0.84 20.19
N CYS A 8 31.20 -0.20 19.36
CA CYS A 8 30.09 -0.26 18.42
C CYS A 8 29.10 -1.26 18.98
N LYS A 9 28.17 -0.74 19.78
CA LYS A 9 26.93 -1.44 20.10
C LYS A 9 26.17 -1.56 18.78
N HIS A 10 26.10 -2.77 18.23
CA HIS A 10 24.98 -3.10 17.34
C HIS A 10 23.74 -3.05 18.23
N ASP A 11 23.01 -1.94 18.13
CA ASP A 11 21.72 -1.77 18.75
C ASP A 11 20.70 -2.49 17.87
N ASP A 12 20.29 -3.68 18.31
CA ASP A 12 19.18 -4.44 17.74
C ASP A 12 17.84 -3.76 18.10
N THR A 13 17.61 -2.54 17.61
CA THR A 13 16.27 -1.95 17.65
C THR A 13 15.44 -2.56 16.54
N ASN A 14 14.82 -3.68 16.87
CA ASN A 14 13.73 -4.30 16.14
C ASN A 14 12.68 -3.23 15.78
N ASP A 15 12.74 -2.74 14.53
CA ASP A 15 11.87 -1.71 13.97
C ASP A 15 10.41 -2.16 14.03
N LYS A 16 9.74 -1.76 15.11
CA LYS A 16 8.30 -1.83 15.27
C LYS A 16 7.74 -0.46 14.92
N VAL A 17 6.66 -0.44 14.13
CA VAL A 17 5.89 0.77 13.79
C VAL A 17 5.81 1.67 15.02
N SER A 18 6.31 2.90 14.90
CA SER A 18 6.25 3.85 16.01
C SER A 18 4.79 4.06 16.41
N SER A 19 4.53 4.38 17.68
CA SER A 19 3.15 4.62 18.17
C SER A 19 2.40 5.62 17.28
N THR A 20 3.09 6.65 16.78
CA THR A 20 2.55 7.66 15.86
C THR A 20 2.20 7.08 14.50
N GLU A 21 3.09 6.33 13.85
CA GLU A 21 2.80 5.70 12.55
C GLU A 21 1.63 4.72 12.64
N LYS A 22 1.51 3.99 13.76
CA LYS A 22 0.40 3.07 13.99
C LYS A 22 -0.93 3.83 14.05
N GLN A 23 -0.98 4.95 14.78
CA GLN A 23 -2.17 5.80 14.85
C GLN A 23 -2.54 6.37 13.47
N ILE A 24 -1.56 6.70 12.63
CA ILE A 24 -1.80 7.12 11.25
C ILE A 24 -2.45 5.98 10.45
N CYS A 25 -1.90 4.77 10.54
CA CYS A 25 -2.46 3.60 9.85
C CYS A 25 -3.91 3.31 10.30
N GLU A 26 -4.20 3.39 11.60
CA GLU A 26 -5.54 3.22 12.16
C GLU A 26 -6.53 4.27 11.62
N LYS A 27 -6.13 5.54 11.58
CA LYS A 27 -6.94 6.62 11.01
C LYS A 27 -7.20 6.40 9.52
N LEU A 28 -6.18 6.02 8.75
CA LEU A 28 -6.31 5.74 7.32
C LEU A 28 -7.26 4.58 7.06
N ILE A 29 -7.15 3.49 7.82
CA ILE A 29 -8.09 2.35 7.75
C ILE A 29 -9.52 2.83 8.04
N LEU A 30 -9.73 3.59 9.10
CA LEU A 30 -11.05 4.12 9.46
C LEU A 30 -11.65 4.96 8.33
N HIS A 31 -10.88 5.91 7.78
CA HIS A 31 -11.34 6.74 6.68
C HIS A 31 -11.71 5.93 5.45
N MET A 32 -10.87 4.96 5.08
CA MET A 32 -11.17 4.07 3.97
C MET A 32 -12.49 3.33 4.21
N TYR A 33 -12.71 2.71 5.37
CA TYR A 33 -13.96 2.00 5.68
C TYR A 33 -15.22 2.89 5.61
N THR A 34 -15.10 4.17 5.99
CA THR A 34 -16.24 5.11 5.99
C THR A 34 -16.49 5.78 4.64
N HIS A 35 -15.56 5.66 3.68
CA HIS A 35 -15.70 6.29 2.38
C HIS A 35 -16.74 5.53 1.52
N SER A 36 -17.63 6.24 0.83
CA SER A 36 -18.72 5.64 0.05
C SER A 36 -18.23 4.69 -1.06
N SER A 37 -17.09 5.00 -1.69
CA SER A 37 -16.47 4.14 -2.72
C SER A 37 -15.74 2.91 -2.18
N SER A 38 -15.77 2.63 -0.88
CA SER A 38 -14.94 1.58 -0.28
C SER A 38 -15.57 0.19 -0.24
N VAL A 39 -16.89 0.09 -0.39
CA VAL A 39 -17.65 -1.16 -0.21
C VAL A 39 -17.04 -2.36 -0.97
N PRO A 40 -16.62 -2.24 -2.25
CA PRO A 40 -16.02 -3.37 -2.98
C PRO A 40 -14.71 -3.90 -2.39
N PHE A 41 -14.07 -3.15 -1.48
CA PHE A 41 -12.75 -3.46 -0.93
C PHE A 41 -12.78 -3.90 0.54
N HIS A 42 -13.97 -4.02 1.14
CA HIS A 42 -14.11 -4.35 2.57
C HIS A 42 -13.68 -5.79 2.92
N HIS A 43 -13.86 -6.71 1.99
CA HIS A 43 -13.66 -8.15 2.19
C HIS A 43 -12.87 -8.76 1.02
N PRO A 44 -12.23 -9.92 1.25
CA PRO A 44 -11.55 -10.64 0.18
C PRO A 44 -12.50 -10.92 -0.99
N VAL A 45 -12.01 -10.79 -2.22
CA VAL A 45 -12.76 -11.21 -3.39
C VAL A 45 -13.00 -12.73 -3.32
N PRO A 46 -14.26 -13.20 -3.42
CA PRO A 46 -14.60 -14.62 -3.31
C PRO A 46 -13.77 -15.52 -4.22
N ALA A 47 -13.47 -16.74 -3.77
CA ALA A 47 -12.67 -17.71 -4.51
C ALA A 47 -13.31 -18.16 -5.83
N ASP A 48 -14.64 -18.12 -5.90
CA ASP A 48 -15.47 -18.46 -7.05
C ASP A 48 -15.64 -17.29 -8.04
N CYS A 49 -15.07 -16.11 -7.77
CA CYS A 49 -15.06 -15.00 -8.71
C CYS A 49 -14.30 -15.40 -9.99
N ILE A 50 -15.04 -15.52 -11.09
CA ILE A 50 -14.54 -16.06 -12.36
C ILE A 50 -13.33 -15.27 -12.84
N GLY A 51 -12.20 -15.96 -12.97
CA GLY A 51 -10.96 -15.41 -13.52
C GLY A 51 -10.14 -14.55 -12.56
N TYR A 52 -10.68 -14.11 -11.42
CA TYR A 52 -9.98 -13.21 -10.50
C TYR A 52 -8.67 -13.80 -9.98
N HIS A 53 -8.74 -14.96 -9.32
CA HIS A 53 -7.56 -15.63 -8.75
C HIS A 53 -6.64 -16.28 -9.79
N LYS A 54 -7.02 -16.25 -11.08
CA LYS A 54 -6.13 -16.61 -12.20
C LYS A 54 -5.26 -15.43 -12.65
N VAL A 55 -5.79 -14.20 -12.52
CA VAL A 55 -5.11 -12.96 -12.94
C VAL A 55 -4.37 -12.31 -11.76
N ILE A 56 -5.03 -12.27 -10.60
CA ILE A 56 -4.53 -11.62 -9.38
C ILE A 56 -3.85 -12.66 -8.50
N THR A 57 -2.52 -12.57 -8.41
CA THR A 57 -1.67 -13.53 -7.70
C THR A 57 -1.52 -13.24 -6.21
N ARG A 58 -1.79 -12.00 -5.78
CA ARG A 58 -1.77 -11.60 -4.37
C ARG A 58 -3.01 -10.77 -4.03
N PRO A 59 -4.17 -11.41 -3.78
CA PRO A 59 -5.37 -10.71 -3.34
C PRO A 59 -5.13 -9.89 -2.07
N MET A 60 -5.80 -8.74 -1.95
CA MET A 60 -5.71 -7.87 -0.78
C MET A 60 -7.01 -7.08 -0.63
N ASP A 61 -7.42 -6.81 0.61
CA ASP A 61 -8.66 -6.13 0.99
C ASP A 61 -8.50 -5.45 2.37
N LEU A 62 -9.44 -4.57 2.73
CA LEU A 62 -9.37 -3.80 3.97
C LEU A 62 -9.47 -4.65 5.24
N ARG A 63 -10.22 -5.77 5.23
CA ARG A 63 -10.30 -6.66 6.39
C ARG A 63 -8.96 -7.34 6.62
N THR A 64 -8.31 -7.80 5.55
CA THR A 64 -6.96 -8.38 5.63
C THR A 64 -5.94 -7.33 6.09
N ILE A 65 -5.94 -6.13 5.50
CA ILE A 65 -5.04 -5.03 5.90
C ILE A 65 -5.21 -4.69 7.39
N LYS A 66 -6.45 -4.57 7.86
CA LYS A 66 -6.78 -4.30 9.27
C LYS A 66 -6.31 -5.43 10.18
N GLY A 67 -6.48 -6.69 9.78
CA GLY A 67 -6.02 -7.86 10.54
C GLY A 67 -4.49 -7.90 10.70
N LYS A 68 -3.76 -7.43 9.69
CA LYS A 68 -2.29 -7.37 9.68
C LYS A 68 -1.71 -6.14 10.39
N LEU A 69 -2.52 -5.22 10.89
CA LEU A 69 -2.06 -3.92 11.41
C LEU A 69 -0.96 -4.06 12.49
N ASN A 70 -1.08 -5.04 13.38
CA ASN A 70 -0.10 -5.29 14.45
C ASN A 70 1.13 -6.11 13.98
N SER A 71 1.12 -6.59 12.74
CA SER A 71 2.16 -7.44 12.15
C SER A 71 3.06 -6.70 11.17
N TYR A 72 2.70 -5.48 10.76
CA TYR A 72 3.59 -4.65 9.95
C TYR A 72 4.77 -4.16 10.78
N ALA A 73 5.98 -4.28 10.22
CA ALA A 73 7.20 -3.78 10.88
C ALA A 73 7.29 -2.25 10.82
N ASN A 74 6.84 -1.65 9.72
CA ASN A 74 6.86 -0.20 9.52
C ASN A 74 5.67 0.26 8.67
N ILE A 75 5.43 1.58 8.61
CA ILE A 75 4.33 2.14 7.81
C ILE A 75 4.43 1.79 6.32
N SER A 76 5.64 1.61 5.77
CA SER A 76 5.83 1.29 4.36
C SER A 76 5.23 -0.06 3.97
N GLU A 77 5.25 -1.06 4.87
CA GLU A 77 4.59 -2.34 4.63
C GLU A 77 3.07 -2.22 4.60
N PHE A 78 2.48 -1.42 5.50
CA PHE A 78 1.06 -1.10 5.47
C PHE A 78 0.68 -0.41 4.14
N LEU A 79 1.45 0.60 3.73
CA LEU A 79 1.23 1.31 2.47
C LEU A 79 1.36 0.39 1.27
N ALA A 80 2.28 -0.58 1.31
CA ALA A 80 2.45 -1.55 0.23
C ALA A 80 1.19 -2.39 0.01
N ASP A 81 0.54 -2.86 1.08
CA ASP A 81 -0.68 -3.65 0.96
C ASP A 81 -1.91 -2.81 0.56
N VAL A 82 -2.03 -1.57 1.06
CA VAL A 82 -3.08 -0.65 0.58
C VAL A 82 -2.92 -0.37 -0.91
N ARG A 83 -1.70 -0.10 -1.37
CA ARG A 83 -1.41 0.12 -2.79
C ARG A 83 -1.63 -1.14 -3.62
N LEU A 84 -1.30 -2.33 -3.09
CA LEU A 84 -1.59 -3.60 -3.74
C LEU A 84 -3.10 -3.81 -3.95
N MET A 85 -3.93 -3.49 -2.97
CA MET A 85 -5.39 -3.54 -3.10
C MET A 85 -5.89 -2.67 -4.26
N PHE A 86 -5.42 -1.43 -4.39
CA PHE A 86 -5.76 -0.56 -5.53
C PHE A 86 -5.18 -1.05 -6.86
N HIS A 87 -3.96 -1.59 -6.87
CA HIS A 87 -3.34 -2.16 -8.06
C HIS A 87 -4.08 -3.40 -8.57
N ASN A 88 -4.51 -4.28 -7.67
CA ASN A 88 -5.34 -5.43 -8.03
C ASN A 88 -6.67 -4.99 -8.64
N CYS A 89 -7.28 -3.95 -8.07
CA CYS A 89 -8.50 -3.36 -8.61
C CYS A 89 -8.31 -2.90 -10.07
N SER A 90 -7.25 -2.13 -10.36
CA SER A 90 -7.02 -1.61 -11.72
C SER A 90 -6.52 -2.67 -12.70
N THR A 91 -5.89 -3.74 -12.21
CA THR A 91 -5.44 -4.87 -13.03
C THR A 91 -6.61 -5.73 -13.48
N PHE A 92 -7.56 -6.01 -12.59
CA PHE A 92 -8.70 -6.88 -12.91
C PHE A 92 -9.86 -6.13 -13.58
N ASN A 93 -10.16 -4.90 -13.14
CA ASN A 93 -11.35 -4.19 -13.56
C ASN A 93 -11.03 -3.16 -14.64
N ARG A 94 -11.93 -3.05 -15.64
CA ARG A 94 -11.85 -1.98 -16.65
C ARG A 94 -11.95 -0.59 -15.98
N PRO A 95 -11.23 0.43 -16.46
CA PRO A 95 -11.29 1.76 -15.86
C PRO A 95 -12.71 2.36 -15.80
N GLU A 96 -13.54 2.06 -16.78
CA GLU A 96 -14.90 2.61 -16.91
C GLU A 96 -15.94 1.87 -16.04
N SER A 97 -15.57 0.71 -15.48
CA SER A 97 -16.45 -0.04 -14.58
C SER A 97 -16.66 0.69 -13.25
N GLU A 98 -17.79 0.44 -12.57
CA GLU A 98 -18.10 1.07 -11.27
C GLU A 98 -17.06 0.73 -10.20
N ILE A 99 -16.53 -0.50 -10.18
CA ILE A 99 -15.45 -0.90 -9.27
C ILE A 99 -14.14 -0.19 -9.65
N GLY A 100 -13.82 -0.12 -10.95
CA GLY A 100 -12.65 0.60 -11.44
C GLY A 100 -12.66 2.10 -11.08
N LYS A 101 -13.81 2.77 -11.22
CA LYS A 101 -14.03 4.15 -10.77
C LYS A 101 -13.90 4.26 -9.26
N SER A 102 -14.55 3.37 -8.51
CA SER A 102 -14.50 3.35 -7.04
C SER A 102 -13.07 3.20 -6.50
N GLY A 103 -12.27 2.32 -7.11
CA GLY A 103 -10.86 2.14 -6.76
C GLY A 103 -10.01 3.38 -7.00
N ARG A 104 -10.21 4.08 -8.13
CA ARG A 104 -9.51 5.35 -8.40
C ARG A 104 -9.90 6.46 -7.43
N THR A 105 -11.20 6.60 -7.16
CA THR A 105 -11.72 7.60 -6.23
C THR A 105 -11.16 7.37 -4.82
N LEU A 106 -11.21 6.13 -4.33
CA LEU A 106 -10.70 5.80 -3.01
C LEU A 106 -9.18 5.94 -2.91
N SER A 107 -8.43 5.53 -3.95
CA SER A 107 -6.97 5.70 -3.99
C SER A 107 -6.56 7.17 -3.92
N LYS A 108 -7.28 8.06 -4.63
CA LYS A 108 -7.01 9.50 -4.59
C LYS A 108 -7.27 10.07 -3.19
N ALA A 109 -8.42 9.75 -2.60
CA ALA A 109 -8.77 10.20 -1.25
C ALA A 109 -7.76 9.67 -0.20
N PHE A 110 -7.32 8.43 -0.35
CA PHE A 110 -6.27 7.83 0.48
C PHE A 110 -4.96 8.63 0.43
N ASP A 111 -4.51 9.01 -0.77
CA ASP A 111 -3.29 9.79 -0.93
C ASP A 111 -3.39 11.17 -0.23
N GLU A 112 -4.54 11.84 -0.36
CA GLU A 112 -4.82 13.12 0.31
C GLU A 112 -4.82 12.98 1.84
N TRP A 113 -5.40 11.91 2.39
CA TRP A 113 -5.37 11.66 3.83
C TRP A 113 -3.97 11.30 4.34
N LEU A 114 -3.22 10.50 3.58
CA LEU A 114 -1.85 10.13 3.93
C LEU A 114 -0.97 11.38 4.02
N GLU A 115 -1.02 12.25 3.02
CA GLU A 115 -0.29 13.51 3.01
C GLU A 115 -0.65 14.39 4.21
N LYS A 116 -1.94 14.54 4.50
CA LYS A 116 -2.45 15.29 5.65
C LYS A 116 -1.92 14.74 6.98
N TYR A 117 -1.99 13.44 7.20
CA TYR A 117 -1.62 12.84 8.48
C TYR A 117 -0.11 12.77 8.72
N CYS A 118 0.66 12.50 7.67
CA CYS A 118 2.12 12.53 7.74
C CYS A 118 2.62 13.96 8.02
N SER A 119 2.09 14.96 7.31
CA SER A 119 2.47 16.37 7.50
C SER A 119 2.16 16.87 8.92
N ASN A 120 0.95 16.58 9.42
CA ASN A 120 0.56 16.98 10.79
C ASN A 120 1.41 16.31 11.88
N SER A 121 1.99 15.15 11.59
CA SER A 121 2.80 14.38 12.54
C SER A 121 4.31 14.54 12.29
N GLN A 122 4.70 15.41 11.35
CA GLN A 122 6.10 15.62 10.93
C GLN A 122 6.81 14.33 10.49
N ILE A 123 6.06 13.38 9.92
CA ILE A 123 6.58 12.12 9.39
C ILE A 123 6.80 12.28 7.88
N SER A 124 7.96 11.86 7.39
CA SER A 124 8.21 11.79 5.95
C SER A 124 7.28 10.75 5.31
N ILE A 125 6.61 11.12 4.22
CA ILE A 125 5.81 10.18 3.44
C ILE A 125 6.77 9.19 2.77
N PRO A 126 6.65 7.88 3.01
CA PRO A 126 7.45 6.90 2.29
C PRO A 126 7.18 7.03 0.79
N ASP A 127 8.24 7.25 0.01
CA ASP A 127 8.14 7.53 -1.43
C ASP A 127 7.31 6.45 -2.15
N ARG A 128 6.62 6.85 -3.21
CA ARG A 128 5.89 5.95 -4.13
C ARG A 128 6.82 4.96 -4.85
N THR A 129 8.14 5.13 -4.75
CA THR A 129 9.10 4.49 -5.64
C THR A 129 9.48 3.06 -5.22
N ASN A 130 8.69 2.13 -5.73
CA ASN A 130 9.28 1.15 -6.63
C ASN A 130 8.70 1.41 -8.03
N LYS A 131 9.17 2.50 -8.67
CA LYS A 131 9.06 2.61 -10.12
C LYS A 131 9.81 1.40 -10.65
N ARG A 132 9.09 0.36 -11.12
CA ARG A 132 9.66 -0.58 -12.09
C ARG A 132 10.32 0.30 -13.14
N LYS A 133 11.65 0.22 -13.25
CA LYS A 133 12.38 0.77 -14.40
C LYS A 133 11.59 0.32 -15.62
N LYS A 134 11.06 1.27 -16.38
CA LYS A 134 10.43 1.00 -17.66
C LYS A 134 11.56 0.48 -18.53
N THR A 135 11.75 -0.83 -18.59
CA THR A 135 12.67 -1.42 -19.56
C THR A 135 12.03 -1.13 -20.91
N SER A 136 12.60 -0.16 -21.61
CA SER A 136 12.35 0.09 -23.02
C SER A 136 12.71 -1.17 -23.79
N ILE A 137 11.76 -2.08 -23.98
CA ILE A 137 11.89 -3.09 -25.02
C ILE A 137 11.73 -2.32 -26.32
N GLN A 138 12.85 -2.04 -26.99
CA GLN A 138 12.84 -1.68 -28.40
C GLN A 138 12.17 -2.84 -29.13
N MET A 139 10.97 -2.59 -29.67
CA MET A 139 10.36 -3.48 -30.64
C MET A 139 11.28 -3.47 -31.86
N ILE A 140 11.84 -4.64 -32.17
CA ILE A 140 12.57 -4.87 -33.41
C ILE A 140 11.51 -4.97 -34.51
N ASP A 141 11.44 -3.98 -35.38
CA ASP A 141 10.73 -4.09 -36.65
C ASP A 141 11.33 -5.27 -37.43
N HIS A 142 10.57 -6.36 -37.57
CA HIS A 142 10.79 -7.31 -38.65
C HIS A 142 9.83 -6.94 -39.77
N ALA A 143 10.39 -6.27 -40.76
CA ALA A 143 9.81 -6.20 -42.09
C ALA A 143 9.73 -7.62 -42.67
N SER A 144 8.58 -7.97 -43.23
CA SER A 144 8.41 -8.95 -44.31
C SER A 144 7.20 -8.51 -45.12
#